data_AF-A0A2I1M1E7-F1
#
_entry.id   AF-A0A2I1M1E7-F1
#
_cell.length_a   1.000
_cell.length_b   1.000
_cell.length_c   1.000
_cell.angle_alpha   90.00
_cell.angle_beta   90.00
_cell.angle_gamma   90.00
#
_symmetry.space_group_name_H-M   'P 1'
#
loop_
_entity.id
_entity.type
_entity.pdbx_description
1 polymer ?
#
loop_
_entity_poly.entity_id
_entity_poly.type
_entity_poly.pdbx_seq_one_letter_code
_entity_poly.pdbx_strand_id
1 'polypeptide(L)'
;MSGALAITQDQQEFSEQQLAALTQLGVTNASKGDLALFFNQAQRTGLDPFSRQIYMIGRYSSRDRAYKQTIQVGIDGFRQIAHKTAKQCGETFGMEDTLWADNKGRWHDLWLGNVPPAAAKVTVLRNGQRFSAVAVFNEYAGFTKDGELTSMWASKPALMIAKCAEAAALRKAFPADLSGLYTADEMSQADNEAQPPTPVVIDPTVPPTMHQKPPKMTPPPQAQPELGEDKLLNRYRQMMSTILQESGVTSKQTAGAVLSLLVGRTVAATADMSRDELKPLIENGSHTAARVREFVQQTNQEAAKQADTTPDEDVIQGEIINDKEEE
;
A
#
# COMPACT_ATOMS: atom_id res chain seq x y z
N MET A 1 26.92 -9.36 -23.29
CA MET A 1 27.47 -8.02 -22.99
C MET A 1 27.99 -8.02 -21.55
N SER A 2 29.21 -8.48 -21.26
CA SER A 2 29.79 -8.38 -19.91
C SER A 2 31.21 -8.94 -19.86
N GLY A 3 32.21 -8.08 -20.07
CA GLY A 3 33.58 -8.38 -19.68
C GLY A 3 34.14 -7.23 -18.84
N ALA A 4 33.96 -6.00 -19.32
CA ALA A 4 34.59 -4.83 -18.74
C ALA A 4 34.01 -4.36 -17.38
N LEU A 5 32.74 -4.67 -17.06
CA LEU A 5 32.10 -4.23 -15.82
C LEU A 5 31.89 -5.36 -14.80
N ALA A 6 32.10 -6.62 -15.18
CA ALA A 6 31.87 -7.75 -14.29
C ALA A 6 32.85 -7.71 -13.10
N ILE A 7 32.33 -7.89 -11.89
CA ILE A 7 33.16 -7.99 -10.68
C ILE A 7 33.80 -9.38 -10.66
N THR A 8 35.11 -9.44 -10.50
CA THR A 8 35.85 -10.72 -10.40
C THR A 8 36.06 -11.13 -8.94
N GLN A 9 36.33 -12.41 -8.69
CA GLN A 9 36.52 -12.92 -7.32
C GLN A 9 37.76 -12.34 -6.63
N ASP A 10 38.81 -12.04 -7.38
CA ASP A 10 40.08 -11.57 -6.81
C ASP A 10 40.12 -10.05 -6.63
N GLN A 11 39.15 -9.34 -7.21
CA GLN A 11 39.04 -7.89 -7.13
C GLN A 11 38.74 -7.43 -5.70
N GLN A 12 39.38 -6.36 -5.25
CA GLN A 12 39.28 -5.83 -3.88
C GLN A 12 38.46 -4.53 -3.79
N GLU A 13 38.34 -3.81 -4.90
CA GLU A 13 37.60 -2.54 -4.99
C GLU A 13 37.07 -2.32 -6.42
N PHE A 14 36.07 -1.45 -6.59
CA PHE A 14 35.57 -1.07 -7.92
C PHE A 14 36.68 -0.39 -8.75
N SER A 15 36.78 -0.76 -10.03
CA SER A 15 37.66 -0.08 -10.99
C SER A 15 37.12 1.33 -11.33
N GLU A 16 37.96 2.20 -11.89
CA GLU A 16 37.53 3.54 -12.33
C GLU A 16 36.34 3.48 -13.31
N GLN A 17 36.36 2.49 -14.22
CA GLN A 17 35.27 2.28 -15.18
C GLN A 17 33.97 1.85 -14.48
N GLN A 18 34.08 1.00 -13.46
CA GLN A 18 32.93 0.58 -12.66
C GLN A 18 32.38 1.72 -11.80
N LEU A 19 33.25 2.55 -11.21
CA LEU A 19 32.84 3.74 -10.47
C LEU A 19 32.08 4.73 -11.37
N ALA A 20 32.60 5.00 -12.58
CA ALA A 20 31.92 5.85 -13.55
C ALA A 20 30.53 5.28 -13.93
N ALA A 21 30.43 3.96 -14.11
CA ALA A 21 29.16 3.30 -14.37
C ALA A 21 28.20 3.38 -13.18
N LEU A 22 28.68 3.24 -11.94
CA LEU A 22 27.87 3.41 -10.73
C LEU A 22 27.33 4.84 -10.60
N THR A 23 28.15 5.86 -10.91
CA THR A 23 27.69 7.25 -10.95
C THR A 23 26.57 7.44 -11.99
N GLN A 24 26.71 6.84 -13.18
CA GLN A 24 25.65 6.86 -14.19
C GLN A 24 24.36 6.13 -13.74
N LEU A 25 24.48 5.13 -12.86
CA LEU A 25 23.35 4.45 -12.24
C LEU A 25 22.73 5.23 -11.06
N GLY A 26 23.24 6.42 -10.74
CA GLY A 26 22.69 7.30 -9.71
C GLY A 26 23.35 7.16 -8.33
N VAL A 27 24.43 6.40 -8.21
CA VAL A 27 25.22 6.35 -6.97
C VAL A 27 25.97 7.67 -6.84
N THR A 28 25.45 8.53 -5.95
CA THR A 28 25.96 9.87 -5.68
C THR A 28 26.12 10.06 -4.18
N ASN A 29 27.01 10.97 -3.77
CA ASN A 29 27.30 11.26 -2.36
C ASN A 29 27.72 10.02 -1.54
N ALA A 30 28.42 9.07 -2.16
CA ALA A 30 28.96 7.89 -1.49
C ALA A 30 30.44 8.11 -1.15
N SER A 31 30.81 7.88 0.11
CA SER A 31 32.21 7.90 0.53
C SER A 31 32.95 6.66 0.02
N LYS A 32 34.30 6.67 0.09
CA LYS A 32 35.10 5.47 -0.19
C LYS A 32 34.70 4.28 0.69
N GLY A 33 34.36 4.54 1.96
CA GLY A 33 33.88 3.52 2.89
C GLY A 33 32.53 2.92 2.47
N ASP A 34 31.61 3.75 2.00
CA ASP A 34 30.31 3.28 1.48
C ASP A 34 30.51 2.39 0.25
N LEU A 35 31.33 2.84 -0.71
CA LEU A 35 31.64 2.09 -1.92
C LEU A 35 32.34 0.76 -1.61
N ALA A 36 33.24 0.72 -0.63
CA ALA A 36 33.88 -0.51 -0.18
C ALA A 36 32.86 -1.49 0.45
N LEU A 37 31.93 -0.98 1.27
CA LEU A 37 30.84 -1.79 1.83
C LEU A 37 29.95 -2.36 0.72
N PHE A 38 29.60 -1.55 -0.27
CA PHE A 38 28.79 -1.99 -1.42
C PHE A 38 29.50 -3.01 -2.29
N PHE A 39 30.80 -2.81 -2.55
CA PHE A 39 31.63 -3.76 -3.25
C PHE A 39 31.67 -5.11 -2.53
N ASN A 40 31.95 -5.11 -1.22
CA ASN A 40 31.98 -6.32 -0.42
C ASN A 40 30.63 -7.05 -0.43
N GLN A 41 29.53 -6.30 -0.34
CA GLN A 41 28.18 -6.86 -0.37
C GLN A 41 27.82 -7.47 -1.74
N ALA A 42 28.22 -6.83 -2.84
CA ALA A 42 28.06 -7.37 -4.20
C ALA A 42 28.89 -8.64 -4.38
N GLN A 43 30.15 -8.65 -3.95
CA GLN A 43 31.05 -9.80 -4.05
C GLN A 43 30.58 -10.99 -3.21
N ARG A 44 30.23 -10.76 -1.94
CA ARG A 44 29.75 -11.81 -1.01
C ARG A 44 28.50 -12.51 -1.52
N THR A 45 27.57 -11.74 -2.09
CA THR A 45 26.31 -12.29 -2.62
C THR A 45 26.46 -12.82 -4.05
N GLY A 46 27.48 -12.37 -4.78
CA GLY A 46 27.61 -12.60 -6.21
C GLY A 46 26.53 -11.92 -7.03
N LEU A 47 25.97 -10.81 -6.52
CA LEU A 47 25.02 -9.97 -7.24
C LEU A 47 25.75 -8.87 -8.00
N ASP A 48 25.24 -8.56 -9.18
CA ASP A 48 25.82 -7.56 -10.06
C ASP A 48 25.06 -6.22 -9.98
N PRO A 49 25.71 -5.12 -9.55
CA PRO A 49 25.14 -3.78 -9.59
C PRO A 49 24.74 -3.33 -11.00
N PHE A 50 25.48 -3.75 -12.02
CA PHE A 50 25.31 -3.27 -13.40
C PHE A 50 24.15 -3.97 -14.11
N SER A 51 23.83 -5.19 -13.70
CA SER A 51 22.61 -5.91 -14.08
C SER A 51 21.40 -5.56 -13.22
N ARG A 52 21.50 -4.52 -12.36
CA ARG A 52 20.41 -4.03 -11.50
C ARG A 52 19.87 -5.08 -10.53
N GLN A 53 20.75 -5.93 -10.01
CA GLN A 53 20.38 -6.96 -9.03
C GLN A 53 20.52 -6.45 -7.60
N ILE A 54 21.45 -5.51 -7.40
CA ILE A 54 21.74 -4.86 -6.13
C ILE A 54 22.00 -3.37 -6.38
N TYR A 55 21.56 -2.51 -5.47
CA TYR A 55 21.58 -1.06 -5.62
C TYR A 55 22.17 -0.41 -4.37
N MET A 56 22.87 0.69 -4.59
CA MET A 56 23.21 1.64 -3.54
C MET A 56 22.36 2.90 -3.75
N ILE A 57 21.56 3.25 -2.76
CA ILE A 57 20.63 4.36 -2.83
C ILE A 57 20.94 5.33 -1.68
N GLY A 58 21.32 6.55 -2.04
CA GLY A 58 21.50 7.64 -1.11
C GLY A 58 20.13 8.19 -0.66
N ARG A 59 19.88 8.19 0.65
CA ARG A 59 18.68 8.77 1.25
C ARG A 59 19.08 9.89 2.19
N TYR A 60 18.41 11.04 2.11
CA TYR A 60 18.67 12.15 3.01
C TYR A 60 18.11 11.85 4.40
N SER A 61 18.97 11.76 5.41
CA SER A 61 18.56 11.65 6.80
C SER A 61 18.40 13.04 7.40
N SER A 62 17.17 13.42 7.75
CA SER A 62 16.92 14.68 8.48
C SER A 62 17.56 14.68 9.88
N ARG A 63 17.68 13.51 10.51
CA ARG A 63 18.31 13.34 11.83
C ARG A 63 19.79 13.70 11.78
N ASP A 64 20.49 13.21 10.76
CA ASP A 64 21.95 13.37 10.63
C ASP A 64 22.33 14.55 9.71
N ARG A 65 21.32 15.19 9.10
CA ARG A 65 21.48 16.27 8.10
C ARG A 65 22.46 15.91 6.98
N ALA A 66 22.44 14.65 6.57
CA ALA A 66 23.38 14.09 5.60
C ALA A 66 22.71 12.99 4.77
N TYR A 67 23.25 12.76 3.57
CA TYR A 67 22.89 11.58 2.78
C TYR A 67 23.53 10.34 3.40
N LYS A 68 22.71 9.32 3.65
CA LYS A 68 23.14 7.99 4.06
C LYS A 68 22.94 7.02 2.91
N GLN A 69 23.96 6.24 2.61
CA GLN A 69 23.87 5.19 1.61
C GLN A 69 23.18 3.97 2.21
N THR A 70 22.20 3.44 1.48
CA THR A 70 21.51 2.20 1.82
C THR A 70 21.71 1.20 0.69
N ILE A 71 21.96 -0.07 1.04
CA ILE A 71 22.11 -1.14 0.06
C ILE A 71 20.78 -1.90 -0.01
N GLN A 72 20.24 -2.00 -1.22
CA GLN A 72 18.96 -2.63 -1.48
C GLN A 72 19.12 -3.68 -2.56
N VAL A 73 18.45 -4.81 -2.39
CA VAL A 73 18.48 -5.90 -3.37
C VAL A 73 17.16 -5.90 -4.12
N GLY A 74 17.23 -6.03 -5.45
CA GLY A 74 16.05 -6.20 -6.28
C GLY A 74 15.47 -7.61 -6.13
N ILE A 75 14.19 -7.78 -6.45
CA ILE A 75 13.58 -9.12 -6.43
C ILE A 75 14.32 -10.11 -7.33
N ASP A 76 14.87 -9.66 -8.46
CA ASP A 76 15.69 -10.49 -9.34
C ASP A 76 17.01 -10.91 -8.71
N GLY A 77 17.59 -10.08 -7.83
CA GLY A 77 18.75 -10.49 -7.02
C GLY A 77 18.39 -11.61 -6.05
N PHE A 78 17.21 -11.57 -5.43
CA PHE A 78 16.74 -12.66 -4.57
C PHE A 78 16.52 -13.95 -5.34
N ARG A 79 15.91 -13.87 -6.53
CA ARG A 79 15.73 -15.00 -7.44
C ARG A 79 17.07 -15.61 -7.84
N GLN A 80 18.07 -14.79 -8.17
CA GLN A 80 19.40 -15.26 -8.54
C GLN A 80 20.10 -15.99 -7.39
N ILE A 81 20.04 -15.43 -6.18
CA ILE A 81 20.59 -16.08 -4.98
C ILE A 81 19.91 -17.43 -4.77
N ALA A 82 18.58 -17.48 -4.78
CA ALA A 82 17.81 -18.71 -4.63
C ALA A 82 18.19 -19.78 -5.68
N HIS A 83 18.23 -19.40 -6.96
CA HIS A 83 18.65 -20.31 -8.03
C HIS A 83 20.08 -20.82 -7.86
N LYS A 84 21.01 -19.94 -7.49
CA LYS A 84 22.42 -20.30 -7.31
C LYS A 84 22.59 -21.25 -6.13
N THR A 85 21.99 -20.94 -4.98
CA THR A 85 22.04 -21.78 -3.78
C THR A 85 21.43 -23.15 -4.05
N ALA A 86 20.22 -23.22 -4.61
CA ALA A 86 19.57 -24.49 -4.91
C ALA A 86 20.43 -25.35 -5.86
N LYS A 87 20.99 -24.75 -6.92
CA LYS A 87 21.89 -25.44 -7.85
C LYS A 87 23.17 -25.94 -7.16
N GLN A 88 23.77 -25.15 -6.28
CA GLN A 88 24.99 -25.53 -5.54
C GLN A 88 24.74 -26.66 -4.54
N CYS A 89 23.57 -26.68 -3.91
CA CYS A 89 23.15 -27.74 -2.99
C CYS A 89 22.60 -28.99 -3.70
N GLY A 90 22.39 -28.95 -5.02
CA GLY A 90 21.76 -30.04 -5.77
C GLY A 90 20.26 -30.20 -5.47
N GLU A 91 19.60 -29.11 -5.07
CA GLU A 91 18.19 -29.09 -4.68
C GLU A 91 17.29 -28.61 -5.82
N THR A 92 16.03 -29.06 -5.81
CA THR A 92 15.00 -28.51 -6.69
C THR A 92 14.50 -27.17 -6.16
N PHE A 93 14.26 -26.23 -7.06
CA PHE A 93 13.69 -24.92 -6.76
C PHE A 93 12.65 -24.54 -7.81
N GLY A 94 11.53 -23.98 -7.35
CA GLY A 94 10.45 -23.47 -8.21
C GLY A 94 9.55 -22.53 -7.43
N MET A 95 8.55 -21.98 -8.11
CA MET A 95 7.52 -21.13 -7.51
C MET A 95 6.17 -21.52 -8.07
N GLU A 96 5.14 -21.37 -7.26
CA GLU A 96 3.75 -21.45 -7.72
C GLU A 96 3.26 -20.10 -8.24
N ASP A 97 2.07 -20.10 -8.83
CA ASP A 97 1.41 -18.87 -9.24
C ASP A 97 1.18 -17.94 -8.04
N THR A 98 1.28 -16.64 -8.33
CA THR A 98 0.95 -15.62 -7.35
C THR A 98 -0.56 -15.52 -7.23
N LEU A 99 -1.05 -15.43 -5.99
CA LEU A 99 -2.46 -15.21 -5.71
C LEU A 99 -2.65 -13.83 -5.09
N TRP A 100 -3.74 -13.16 -5.43
CA TRP A 100 -4.14 -11.87 -4.87
C TRP A 100 -5.46 -12.00 -4.13
N ALA A 101 -5.57 -11.39 -2.96
CA ALA A 101 -6.82 -11.34 -2.21
C ALA A 101 -7.62 -10.09 -2.57
N ASP A 102 -8.93 -10.24 -2.75
CA ASP A 102 -9.84 -9.10 -2.77
C ASP A 102 -10.17 -8.60 -1.35
N ASN A 103 -10.90 -7.48 -1.25
CA ASN A 103 -11.30 -6.89 0.03
C ASN A 103 -12.25 -7.77 0.86
N LYS A 104 -12.73 -8.89 0.31
CA LYS A 104 -13.54 -9.90 1.02
C LYS A 104 -12.69 -11.11 1.43
N GLY A 105 -11.38 -11.08 1.18
CA GLY A 105 -10.44 -12.17 1.49
C GLY A 105 -10.48 -13.33 0.49
N ARG A 106 -11.12 -13.20 -0.66
CA ARG A 106 -11.13 -14.25 -1.70
C ARG A 106 -9.86 -14.15 -2.53
N TRP A 107 -9.22 -15.29 -2.76
CA TRP A 107 -7.99 -15.40 -3.53
C TRP A 107 -8.28 -15.58 -5.03
N HIS A 108 -7.53 -14.86 -5.85
CA HIS A 108 -7.60 -14.86 -7.32
C HIS A 108 -6.19 -15.07 -7.87
N ASP A 109 -6.05 -15.87 -8.91
CA ASP A 109 -4.81 -16.09 -9.66
C ASP A 109 -4.58 -15.04 -10.76
N LEU A 110 -5.55 -14.14 -10.96
CA LEU A 110 -5.48 -13.03 -11.90
C LEU A 110 -6.09 -11.76 -11.28
N TRP A 111 -5.36 -10.65 -11.38
CA TRP A 111 -5.83 -9.35 -10.91
C TRP A 111 -5.88 -8.31 -12.04
N LEU A 112 -7.09 -8.05 -12.57
CA LEU A 112 -7.35 -7.04 -13.60
C LEU A 112 -8.01 -5.77 -13.05
N GLY A 113 -8.32 -5.75 -11.75
CA GLY A 113 -9.04 -4.65 -11.12
C GLY A 113 -8.21 -3.36 -11.05
N ASN A 114 -8.90 -2.23 -11.17
CA ASN A 114 -8.30 -0.88 -11.01
C ASN A 114 -8.05 -0.50 -9.55
N VAL A 115 -8.49 -1.34 -8.61
CA VAL A 115 -8.28 -1.18 -7.17
C VAL A 115 -7.11 -2.06 -6.74
N PRO A 116 -6.24 -1.59 -5.84
CA PRO A 116 -5.22 -2.44 -5.24
C PRO A 116 -5.81 -3.73 -4.65
N PRO A 117 -5.16 -4.89 -4.83
CA PRO A 117 -5.54 -6.08 -4.08
C PRO A 117 -5.27 -5.88 -2.59
N ALA A 118 -6.08 -6.49 -1.74
CA ALA A 118 -5.94 -6.39 -0.29
C ALA A 118 -4.67 -7.09 0.21
N ALA A 119 -4.23 -8.14 -0.47
CA ALA A 119 -2.99 -8.85 -0.19
C ALA A 119 -2.49 -9.59 -1.43
N ALA A 120 -1.23 -10.01 -1.42
CA ALA A 120 -0.70 -11.03 -2.31
C ALA A 120 -0.10 -12.20 -1.52
N LYS A 121 -0.12 -13.38 -2.12
CA LYS A 121 0.49 -14.60 -1.62
C LYS A 121 1.39 -15.21 -2.68
N VAL A 122 2.59 -15.60 -2.27
CA VAL A 122 3.54 -16.32 -3.12
C VAL A 122 4.01 -17.56 -2.36
N THR A 123 4.14 -18.67 -3.08
CA THR A 123 4.69 -19.93 -2.56
C THR A 123 5.96 -20.29 -3.32
N VAL A 124 7.06 -20.41 -2.59
CA VAL A 124 8.32 -20.98 -3.09
C VAL A 124 8.34 -22.48 -2.81
N LEU A 125 8.80 -23.26 -3.79
CA LEU A 125 9.04 -24.69 -3.68
C LEU A 125 10.55 -24.92 -3.61
N ARG A 126 11.02 -25.59 -2.56
CA ARG A 126 12.44 -25.96 -2.42
C ARG A 126 12.52 -27.38 -1.87
N ASN A 127 13.18 -28.27 -2.60
CA ASN A 127 13.37 -29.68 -2.23
C ASN A 127 12.06 -30.39 -1.79
N GLY A 128 10.97 -30.16 -2.53
CA GLY A 128 9.64 -30.72 -2.24
C GLY A 128 8.88 -30.04 -1.09
N GLN A 129 9.47 -29.07 -0.39
CA GLN A 129 8.82 -28.29 0.67
C GLN A 129 8.25 -26.97 0.14
N ARG A 130 7.16 -26.51 0.77
CA ARG A 130 6.44 -25.28 0.43
C ARG A 130 6.73 -24.19 1.45
N PHE A 131 7.16 -23.02 0.96
CA PHE A 131 7.42 -21.82 1.75
C PHE A 131 6.55 -20.68 1.24
N SER A 132 5.43 -20.45 1.92
CA SER A 132 4.47 -19.42 1.52
C SER A 132 4.56 -18.17 2.40
N ALA A 133 4.36 -17.00 1.79
CA ALA A 133 4.21 -15.73 2.49
C ALA A 133 3.04 -14.93 1.93
N VAL A 134 2.41 -14.15 2.81
CA VAL A 134 1.33 -13.21 2.48
C VAL A 134 1.82 -11.82 2.82
N ALA A 135 1.65 -10.87 1.90
CA ALA A 135 1.90 -9.46 2.13
C ALA A 135 0.56 -8.70 2.04
N VAL A 136 0.17 -8.04 3.12
CA VAL A 136 -1.08 -7.26 3.19
C VAL A 136 -0.81 -5.84 2.69
N PHE A 137 -1.64 -5.34 1.77
CA PHE A 137 -1.37 -4.07 1.09
C PHE A 137 -1.21 -2.91 2.06
N ASN A 138 -2.07 -2.79 3.06
CA ASN A 138 -2.02 -1.69 4.03
C ASN A 138 -0.78 -1.73 4.94
N GLU A 139 -0.16 -2.90 5.11
CA GLU A 139 1.07 -3.02 5.89
C GLU A 139 2.27 -2.58 5.05
N TYR A 140 2.31 -3.00 3.78
CA TYR A 140 3.50 -2.85 2.91
C TYR A 140 3.53 -1.60 2.04
N ALA A 141 2.37 -1.00 1.74
CA ALA A 141 2.29 0.10 0.80
C ALA A 141 3.14 1.30 1.25
N GLY A 142 3.99 1.79 0.35
CA GLY A 142 4.79 2.98 0.59
C GLY A 142 3.99 4.26 0.34
N PHE A 143 3.93 5.14 1.34
CA PHE A 143 3.26 6.44 1.27
C PHE A 143 4.25 7.61 1.20
N THR A 144 3.84 8.71 0.57
CA THR A 144 4.56 9.98 0.58
C THR A 144 4.32 10.72 1.89
N LYS A 145 5.05 11.83 2.11
CA LYS A 145 4.83 12.71 3.27
C LYS A 145 3.42 13.30 3.32
N ASP A 146 2.76 13.42 2.18
CA ASP A 146 1.39 13.91 2.07
C ASP A 146 0.35 12.80 2.33
N GLY A 147 0.80 11.58 2.63
CA GLY A 147 -0.03 10.41 2.92
C GLY A 147 -0.55 9.67 1.67
N GLU A 148 -0.16 10.10 0.47
CA GLU A 148 -0.55 9.48 -0.79
C GLU A 148 0.34 8.27 -1.13
N LEU A 149 -0.15 7.34 -1.93
CA LEU A 149 0.71 6.25 -2.41
C LEU A 149 1.88 6.84 -3.22
N THR A 150 3.07 6.30 -2.99
CA THR A 150 4.22 6.61 -3.86
C THR A 150 3.92 6.20 -5.31
N SER A 151 4.57 6.87 -6.28
CA SER A 151 4.27 6.70 -7.71
C SER A 151 4.25 5.24 -8.19
N MET A 152 5.17 4.40 -7.67
CA MET A 152 5.21 2.98 -8.01
C MET A 152 4.02 2.20 -7.47
N TRP A 153 3.62 2.48 -6.22
CA TRP A 153 2.49 1.82 -5.57
C TRP A 153 1.15 2.28 -6.15
N ALA A 154 1.03 3.55 -6.55
CA ALA A 154 -0.16 4.07 -7.23
C ALA A 154 -0.32 3.49 -8.65
N SER A 155 0.78 3.33 -9.39
CA SER A 155 0.73 2.88 -10.79
C SER A 155 0.70 1.36 -10.97
N LYS A 156 1.28 0.59 -10.03
CA LYS A 156 1.42 -0.87 -10.16
C LYS A 156 1.15 -1.62 -8.84
N PRO A 157 0.02 -1.38 -8.16
CA PRO A 157 -0.22 -1.88 -6.80
C PRO A 157 -0.14 -3.41 -6.68
N ALA A 158 -0.75 -4.14 -7.61
CA ALA A 158 -0.76 -5.61 -7.60
C ALA A 158 0.65 -6.20 -7.76
N LEU A 159 1.48 -5.61 -8.62
CA LEU A 159 2.87 -6.02 -8.82
C LEU A 159 3.72 -5.73 -7.59
N MET A 160 3.54 -4.55 -6.96
CA MET A 160 4.34 -4.15 -5.80
C MET A 160 4.10 -5.07 -4.61
N ILE A 161 2.82 -5.37 -4.30
CA ILE A 161 2.51 -6.26 -3.18
C ILE A 161 2.90 -7.72 -3.46
N ALA A 162 2.81 -8.17 -4.72
CA ALA A 162 3.31 -9.48 -5.14
C ALA A 162 4.83 -9.61 -4.91
N LYS A 163 5.61 -8.57 -5.25
CA LYS A 163 7.07 -8.54 -4.99
C LYS A 163 7.39 -8.63 -3.51
N CYS A 164 6.61 -7.95 -2.66
CA CYS A 164 6.77 -8.04 -1.21
C CYS A 164 6.53 -9.47 -0.70
N ALA A 165 5.43 -10.10 -1.14
CA ALA A 165 5.11 -11.48 -0.79
C ALA A 165 6.18 -12.46 -1.30
N GLU A 166 6.69 -12.27 -2.51
CA GLU A 166 7.76 -13.09 -3.08
C GLU A 166 9.06 -12.96 -2.29
N ALA A 167 9.48 -11.74 -1.96
CA ALA A 167 10.68 -11.51 -1.16
C ALA A 167 10.59 -12.21 0.21
N ALA A 168 9.43 -12.11 0.88
CA ALA A 168 9.18 -12.78 2.14
C ALA A 168 9.17 -14.31 2.00
N ALA A 169 8.60 -14.86 0.93
CA ALA A 169 8.59 -16.30 0.66
C ALA A 169 10.00 -16.82 0.38
N LEU A 170 10.80 -16.09 -0.41
CA LEU A 170 12.19 -16.42 -0.69
C LEU A 170 13.04 -16.38 0.59
N ARG A 171 12.84 -15.41 1.49
CA ARG A 171 13.53 -15.40 2.81
C ARG A 171 13.21 -16.62 3.66
N LYS A 172 11.95 -17.09 3.65
CA LYS A 172 11.58 -18.32 4.35
C LYS A 172 12.27 -19.55 3.76
N ALA A 173 12.40 -19.60 2.44
CA ALA A 173 13.03 -20.71 1.73
C ALA A 173 14.57 -20.68 1.79
N PHE A 174 15.20 -19.50 1.83
CA PHE A 174 16.65 -19.29 1.81
C PHE A 174 17.12 -18.34 2.92
N PRO A 175 16.85 -18.65 4.21
CA PRO A 175 17.07 -17.71 5.31
C PRO A 175 18.55 -17.37 5.53
N ALA A 176 19.46 -18.34 5.37
CA ALA A 176 20.89 -18.11 5.55
C ALA A 176 21.49 -17.26 4.42
N ASP A 177 21.06 -17.52 3.18
CA ASP A 177 21.58 -16.86 1.97
C ASP A 177 21.06 -15.41 1.82
N LEU A 178 19.81 -15.17 2.25
CA LEU A 178 19.16 -13.87 2.17
C LEU A 178 19.22 -13.06 3.47
N SER A 179 19.87 -13.60 4.51
CA SER A 179 20.06 -12.90 5.78
C SER A 179 20.82 -11.58 5.58
N GLY A 180 20.31 -10.52 6.21
CA GLY A 180 20.88 -9.18 6.11
C GLY A 180 20.69 -8.47 4.76
N LEU A 181 19.92 -9.06 3.83
CA LEU A 181 19.55 -8.42 2.57
C LEU A 181 18.15 -7.84 2.66
N TYR A 182 18.02 -6.55 2.40
CA TYR A 182 16.75 -5.84 2.42
C TYR A 182 16.30 -5.51 0.99
N THR A 183 15.01 -5.67 0.72
CA THR A 183 14.41 -5.18 -0.51
C THR A 183 14.00 -3.72 -0.34
N ALA A 184 13.85 -3.02 -1.46
CA ALA A 184 13.46 -1.61 -1.44
C ALA A 184 12.14 -1.36 -0.68
N ASP A 185 11.20 -2.30 -0.80
CA ASP A 185 9.88 -2.20 -0.20
C ASP A 185 9.92 -2.27 1.34
N GLU A 186 10.78 -3.11 1.92
CA GLU A 186 10.93 -3.21 3.39
C GLU A 186 11.62 -1.99 3.99
N MET A 187 12.59 -1.43 3.27
CA MET A 187 13.24 -0.19 3.70
C MET A 187 12.34 1.03 3.56
N SER A 188 11.32 0.97 2.69
CA SER A 188 10.35 2.05 2.55
C SER A 188 9.37 2.11 3.73
N GLN A 189 9.15 1.00 4.44
CA GLN A 189 8.42 0.97 5.71
C GLN A 189 9.24 1.55 6.87
N ALA A 190 10.52 1.18 6.97
CA ALA A 190 11.39 1.67 8.05
C ALA A 190 11.53 3.20 8.07
N ASP A 191 11.48 3.84 6.90
CA ASP A 191 11.48 5.30 6.78
C ASP A 191 10.11 5.95 7.13
N ASN A 192 9.02 5.17 7.19
CA ASN A 192 7.71 5.62 7.67
C ASN A 192 7.59 5.53 9.21
N GLU A 193 8.46 4.80 9.89
CA GLU A 193 8.54 4.73 11.36
C GLU A 193 9.31 5.94 11.95
N ALA A 194 8.79 7.15 11.74
CA ALA A 194 9.21 8.35 12.45
C ALA A 194 8.23 8.76 13.57
N GLN A 195 7.52 7.80 14.16
CA GLN A 195 6.87 7.98 15.46
C GLN A 195 7.31 6.85 16.40
N PRO A 196 8.02 7.14 17.50
CA PRO A 196 8.18 6.15 18.54
C PRO A 196 6.78 5.79 19.08
N PRO A 197 6.48 4.51 19.37
CA PRO A 197 5.24 4.15 20.01
C PRO A 197 5.13 4.93 21.32
N THR A 198 3.99 5.59 21.52
CA THR A 198 3.61 6.21 22.78
C THR A 198 3.61 5.12 23.84
N PRO A 199 4.33 5.25 24.97
CA PRO A 199 4.29 4.23 26.01
C PRO A 199 2.86 4.14 26.55
N VAL A 200 2.23 2.98 26.41
CA VAL A 200 0.99 2.67 27.12
C VAL A 200 1.34 2.63 28.60
N VAL A 201 0.86 3.62 29.35
CA VAL A 201 1.01 3.69 30.81
C VAL A 201 0.21 2.55 31.40
N ILE A 202 0.91 1.59 32.01
CA ILE A 202 0.32 0.63 32.95
C ILE A 202 1.01 0.90 34.28
N ASP A 203 0.25 1.37 35.27
CA ASP A 203 0.65 1.40 36.68
C ASP A 203 -0.41 0.58 37.43
N PRO A 204 -0.03 -0.38 38.29
CA PRO A 204 0.20 0.00 39.68
C PRO A 204 1.32 -0.75 40.43
N THR A 205 2.01 0.01 41.29
CA THR A 205 2.36 -0.27 42.72
C THR A 205 3.66 -0.99 43.15
N VAL A 206 4.40 -0.22 43.99
CA VAL A 206 5.43 -0.50 45.03
C VAL A 206 6.94 -0.36 44.65
N PRO A 207 7.69 0.59 45.29
CA PRO A 207 9.15 0.87 45.13
C PRO A 207 10.00 0.12 46.23
N PRO A 208 11.35 0.25 46.41
CA PRO A 208 12.18 1.42 46.06
C PRO A 208 13.71 1.26 45.75
N THR A 209 14.29 2.39 45.29
CA THR A 209 15.67 2.92 45.49
C THR A 209 16.84 2.19 44.76
N MET A 210 17.79 2.86 44.08
CA MET A 210 18.58 4.03 44.49
C MET A 210 19.23 4.81 43.33
N HIS A 211 19.12 6.14 43.41
CA HIS A 211 20.14 7.17 43.15
C HIS A 211 20.79 7.27 41.74
N GLN A 212 20.53 8.37 41.01
CA GLN A 212 21.27 9.66 41.14
C GLN A 212 20.62 10.80 40.31
N LYS A 213 21.02 12.04 40.65
CA LYS A 213 20.32 13.35 40.56
C LYS A 213 20.32 14.09 39.19
N PRO A 214 19.44 15.11 39.03
CA PRO A 214 19.20 15.95 37.82
C PRO A 214 19.87 17.35 37.92
N PRO A 215 19.53 18.41 37.14
CA PRO A 215 19.16 18.57 35.72
C PRO A 215 19.97 19.72 35.00
N LYS A 216 19.73 19.93 33.70
CA LYS A 216 19.61 21.30 33.14
C LYS A 216 18.48 21.36 32.12
N MET A 217 17.51 22.22 32.40
CA MET A 217 16.37 22.56 31.54
C MET A 217 16.84 23.30 30.29
N THR A 218 16.29 22.93 29.14
CA THR A 218 16.19 23.75 27.93
C THR A 218 14.75 23.69 27.40
N PRO A 219 14.28 24.75 26.74
CA PRO A 219 12.86 25.12 26.63
C PRO A 219 12.04 24.18 25.72
N PRO A 220 10.70 24.29 25.71
CA PRO A 220 9.82 23.36 25.00
C PRO A 220 10.13 23.36 23.50
N PRO A 221 10.13 22.19 22.82
CA PRO A 221 10.10 22.16 21.37
C PRO A 221 8.85 22.90 20.87
N GLN A 222 9.07 23.94 20.09
CA GLN A 222 8.02 24.61 19.34
C GLN A 222 7.34 23.60 18.42
N ALA A 223 6.01 23.69 18.34
CA ALA A 223 5.16 22.87 17.50
C ALA A 223 5.71 22.80 16.07
N GLN A 224 5.93 21.58 15.59
CA GLN A 224 6.15 21.28 14.18
C GLN A 224 4.84 21.52 13.43
N PRO A 225 4.87 22.00 12.17
CA PRO A 225 3.64 22.26 11.42
C PRO A 225 2.91 20.95 11.14
N GLU A 226 1.68 20.83 11.63
CA GLU A 226 0.76 19.76 11.29
C GLU A 226 0.52 19.74 9.77
N LEU A 227 0.34 18.54 9.20
CA LEU A 227 -0.15 18.36 7.83
C LEU A 227 -1.45 19.16 7.70
N GLY A 228 -1.41 20.29 6.98
CA GLY A 228 -2.49 21.30 7.02
C GLY A 228 -3.88 20.66 6.90
N GLU A 229 -4.73 20.90 7.90
CA GLU A 229 -6.01 20.21 8.12
C GLU A 229 -6.89 20.14 6.86
N ASP A 230 -6.80 21.17 6.01
CA ASP A 230 -7.52 21.28 4.74
C ASP A 230 -7.19 20.17 3.73
N LYS A 231 -5.94 19.69 3.69
CA LYS A 231 -5.51 18.66 2.72
C LYS A 231 -6.06 17.29 3.09
N LEU A 232 -6.00 16.94 4.37
CA LEU A 232 -6.51 15.66 4.87
C LEU A 232 -8.05 15.58 4.77
N LEU A 233 -8.73 16.71 5.04
CA LEU A 233 -10.17 16.81 4.88
C LEU A 233 -10.61 16.53 3.43
N ASN A 234 -9.94 17.13 2.45
CA ASN A 234 -10.23 16.90 1.03
C ASN A 234 -10.03 15.44 0.61
N ARG A 235 -9.03 14.75 1.18
CA ARG A 235 -8.83 13.32 0.93
C ARG A 235 -9.98 12.46 1.44
N TYR A 236 -10.43 12.69 2.68
CA TYR A 236 -11.57 11.96 3.22
C TYR A 236 -12.86 12.19 2.41
N ARG A 237 -13.06 13.40 1.88
CA ARG A 237 -14.18 13.71 0.98
C ARG A 237 -14.13 12.89 -0.31
N GLN A 238 -12.93 12.72 -0.89
CA GLN A 238 -12.74 11.93 -2.11
C GLN A 238 -12.97 10.43 -1.86
N MET A 239 -12.44 9.89 -0.76
CA MET A 239 -12.68 8.50 -0.37
C MET A 239 -14.16 8.23 -0.14
N MET A 240 -14.87 9.14 0.53
CA MET A 240 -16.30 9.00 0.76
C MET A 240 -17.09 9.08 -0.55
N SER A 241 -16.72 9.99 -1.45
CA SER A 241 -17.33 10.08 -2.79
C SER A 241 -17.14 8.78 -3.58
N THR A 242 -15.99 8.13 -3.44
CA THR A 242 -15.70 6.83 -4.08
C THR A 242 -16.60 5.73 -3.51
N ILE A 243 -16.72 5.66 -2.17
CA ILE A 243 -17.62 4.70 -1.50
C ILE A 243 -19.07 4.87 -1.95
N LEU A 244 -19.55 6.11 -2.10
CA LEU A 244 -20.91 6.38 -2.60
C LEU A 244 -21.09 5.84 -4.03
N GLN A 245 -20.16 6.17 -4.93
CA GLN A 245 -20.22 5.76 -6.34
C GLN A 245 -20.19 4.23 -6.49
N GLU A 246 -19.27 3.56 -5.79
CA GLU A 246 -19.14 2.10 -5.81
C GLU A 246 -20.31 1.37 -5.15
N SER A 247 -21.03 2.06 -4.26
CA SER A 247 -22.23 1.53 -3.60
C SER A 247 -23.51 1.76 -4.41
N GLY A 248 -23.40 2.27 -5.64
CA GLY A 248 -24.53 2.41 -6.57
C GLY A 248 -25.28 3.74 -6.44
N VAL A 249 -24.70 4.75 -5.78
CA VAL A 249 -25.28 6.10 -5.74
C VAL A 249 -25.02 6.80 -7.08
N THR A 250 -26.09 7.09 -7.82
CA THR A 250 -26.02 7.65 -9.18
C THR A 250 -26.48 9.11 -9.28
N SER A 251 -27.06 9.66 -8.23
CA SER A 251 -27.58 11.04 -8.21
C SER A 251 -27.08 11.85 -7.02
N LYS A 252 -26.95 13.18 -7.20
CA LYS A 252 -26.60 14.10 -6.11
C LYS A 252 -27.63 14.12 -4.99
N GLN A 253 -28.91 13.94 -5.32
CA GLN A 253 -30.00 13.90 -4.35
C GLN A 253 -29.89 12.67 -3.44
N THR A 254 -29.63 11.49 -4.02
CA THR A 254 -29.41 10.25 -3.26
C THR A 254 -28.13 10.35 -2.42
N ALA A 255 -27.07 10.95 -2.95
CA ALA A 255 -25.83 11.20 -2.21
C ALA A 255 -26.05 12.07 -0.97
N GLY A 256 -26.75 13.20 -1.11
CA GLY A 256 -27.08 14.06 0.03
C GLY A 256 -27.96 13.36 1.08
N ALA A 257 -28.96 12.60 0.63
CA ALA A 257 -29.87 11.89 1.54
C ALA A 257 -29.15 10.80 2.36
N VAL A 258 -28.32 9.97 1.73
CA VAL A 258 -27.58 8.91 2.45
C VAL A 258 -26.49 9.48 3.35
N LEU A 259 -25.80 10.55 2.92
CA LEU A 259 -24.82 11.23 3.77
C LEU A 259 -25.50 11.83 5.00
N SER A 260 -26.65 12.46 4.83
CA SER A 260 -27.42 13.04 5.93
C SER A 260 -27.83 11.98 6.96
N LEU A 261 -28.22 10.79 6.49
CA LEU A 261 -28.53 9.65 7.36
C LEU A 261 -27.30 9.12 8.11
N LEU A 262 -26.13 9.09 7.46
CA LEU A 262 -24.91 8.57 8.07
C LEU A 262 -24.38 9.47 9.20
N VAL A 263 -24.52 10.79 9.08
CA VAL A 263 -24.03 11.74 10.08
C VAL A 263 -25.10 12.32 11.01
N GLY A 264 -26.38 12.04 10.74
CA GLY A 264 -27.49 12.50 11.59
C GLY A 264 -27.82 13.99 11.50
N ARG A 265 -27.39 14.67 10.43
CA ARG A 265 -27.75 16.06 10.11
C ARG A 265 -27.88 16.25 8.61
N THR A 266 -28.52 17.33 8.16
CA THR A 266 -28.64 17.63 6.73
C THR A 266 -27.28 17.98 6.11
N VAL A 267 -26.93 17.28 5.03
CA VAL A 267 -25.68 17.42 4.25
C VAL A 267 -26.04 17.24 2.77
N ALA A 268 -25.57 18.13 1.89
CA ALA A 268 -25.86 18.02 0.45
C ALA A 268 -24.78 17.23 -0.30
N ALA A 269 -23.52 17.34 0.12
CA ALA A 269 -22.39 16.62 -0.47
C ALA A 269 -21.29 16.33 0.55
N THR A 270 -20.32 15.48 0.16
CA THR A 270 -19.13 15.22 0.97
C THR A 270 -18.36 16.51 1.30
N ALA A 271 -18.44 17.52 0.42
CA ALA A 271 -17.86 18.85 0.63
C ALA A 271 -18.37 19.55 1.91
N ASP A 272 -19.59 19.26 2.38
CA ASP A 272 -20.19 19.90 3.56
C ASP A 272 -19.87 19.18 4.88
N MET A 273 -19.08 18.11 4.81
CA MET A 273 -18.73 17.28 5.96
C MET A 273 -17.37 17.67 6.54
N SER A 274 -17.24 17.55 7.86
CA SER A 274 -16.01 17.78 8.60
C SER A 274 -15.12 16.52 8.64
N ARG A 275 -13.89 16.68 9.12
CA ARG A 275 -12.95 15.57 9.29
C ARG A 275 -13.48 14.55 10.29
N ASP A 276 -14.02 15.01 11.40
CA ASP A 276 -14.50 14.14 12.50
C ASP A 276 -15.72 13.33 12.09
N GLU A 277 -16.50 13.82 11.12
CA GLU A 277 -17.62 13.10 10.53
C GLU A 277 -17.16 12.07 9.50
N LEU A 278 -16.20 12.42 8.65
CA LEU A 278 -15.74 11.55 7.58
C LEU A 278 -14.80 10.44 8.07
N LYS A 279 -13.89 10.74 9.01
CA LYS A 279 -12.89 9.81 9.51
C LYS A 279 -13.49 8.46 9.96
N PRO A 280 -14.49 8.40 10.87
CA PRO A 280 -15.05 7.11 11.31
C PRO A 280 -15.78 6.36 10.20
N LEU A 281 -16.34 7.07 9.20
CA LEU A 281 -17.01 6.47 8.05
C LEU A 281 -16.00 5.82 7.09
N ILE A 282 -14.83 6.44 6.93
CA ILE A 282 -13.74 5.92 6.10
C ILE A 282 -13.03 4.76 6.80
N GLU A 283 -12.72 4.90 8.09
CA GLU A 283 -12.09 3.84 8.89
C GLU A 283 -12.97 2.58 8.95
N ASN A 284 -14.30 2.74 8.91
CA ASN A 284 -15.27 1.64 8.81
C ASN A 284 -15.87 1.50 7.40
N GLY A 285 -15.09 1.76 6.35
CA GLY A 285 -15.57 1.87 4.97
C GLY A 285 -16.41 0.68 4.46
N SER A 286 -16.15 -0.55 4.92
CA SER A 286 -16.95 -1.73 4.56
C SER A 286 -18.37 -1.68 5.12
N HIS A 287 -18.52 -1.27 6.39
CA HIS A 287 -19.79 -1.08 7.06
C HIS A 287 -20.53 0.13 6.49
N THR A 288 -19.82 1.23 6.25
CA THR A 288 -20.37 2.43 5.58
C THR A 288 -20.92 2.07 4.21
N ALA A 289 -20.15 1.37 3.37
CA ALA A 289 -20.59 0.94 2.04
C ALA A 289 -21.81 -0.01 2.10
N ALA A 290 -21.89 -0.87 3.12
CA ALA A 290 -23.06 -1.74 3.31
C ALA A 290 -24.32 -0.92 3.62
N ARG A 291 -24.23 0.04 4.53
CA ARG A 291 -25.34 0.95 4.86
C ARG A 291 -25.76 1.81 3.66
N VAL A 292 -24.81 2.27 2.85
CA VAL A 292 -25.11 3.02 1.62
C VAL A 292 -25.87 2.14 0.61
N ARG A 293 -25.43 0.90 0.39
CA ARG A 293 -26.13 -0.03 -0.51
C ARG A 293 -27.53 -0.35 -0.03
N GLU A 294 -27.71 -0.57 1.26
CA GLU A 294 -29.02 -0.83 1.87
C GLU A 294 -29.97 0.36 1.65
N PHE A 295 -29.49 1.58 1.88
CA PHE A 295 -30.25 2.80 1.61
C PHE A 295 -30.67 2.90 0.14
N VAL A 296 -29.73 2.72 -0.80
CA VAL A 296 -30.03 2.76 -2.25
C VAL A 296 -31.07 1.71 -2.64
N GLN A 297 -30.99 0.50 -2.08
CA GLN A 297 -31.99 -0.54 -2.34
C GLN A 297 -33.38 -0.16 -1.83
N GLN A 298 -33.47 0.40 -0.61
CA GLN A 298 -34.74 0.85 -0.04
C GLN A 298 -35.37 1.97 -0.88
N THR A 299 -34.58 2.99 -1.26
CA THR A 299 -35.07 4.09 -2.10
C THR A 299 -35.58 3.61 -3.46
N ASN A 300 -34.86 2.67 -4.09
CA ASN A 300 -35.29 2.10 -5.38
C ASN A 300 -36.58 1.27 -5.25
N GLN A 301 -36.77 0.55 -4.14
CA GLN A 301 -38.00 -0.21 -3.87
C GLN A 301 -39.20 0.70 -3.61
N GLU A 302 -39.01 1.80 -2.89
CA GLU A 302 -40.08 2.79 -2.64
C GLU A 302 -40.50 3.50 -3.93
N ALA A 303 -39.53 3.89 -4.77
CA ALA A 303 -39.80 4.48 -6.08
C ALA A 303 -40.58 3.51 -7.00
N ALA A 304 -40.22 2.22 -6.99
CA ALA A 304 -40.92 1.20 -7.76
C ALA A 304 -42.38 0.99 -7.28
N LYS A 305 -42.62 1.04 -5.97
CA LYS A 305 -43.98 0.93 -5.40
C LYS A 305 -44.86 2.14 -5.73
N GLN A 306 -44.30 3.34 -5.78
CA GLN A 306 -45.04 4.55 -6.15
C GLN A 306 -45.41 4.58 -7.64
N ALA A 307 -44.54 4.06 -8.50
CA ALA A 307 -44.82 3.92 -9.93
C ALA A 307 -45.97 2.93 -10.21
N ASP A 308 -46.11 1.86 -9.42
CA ASP A 308 -47.15 0.84 -9.55
C ASP A 308 -48.54 1.29 -9.03
N THR A 309 -48.60 2.37 -8.25
CA THR A 309 -49.86 2.91 -7.66
C THR A 309 -50.49 4.06 -8.45
N THR A 310 -49.97 4.42 -9.63
CA THR A 310 -50.55 5.47 -10.47
C THR A 310 -51.55 4.83 -11.43
N PRO A 311 -52.88 5.04 -11.31
CA PRO A 311 -53.84 4.51 -12.27
C PRO A 311 -53.70 5.24 -13.61
N ASP A 312 -53.86 4.50 -14.72
CA ASP A 312 -54.09 5.04 -16.07
C ASP A 312 -55.39 5.87 -16.07
N GLU A 313 -55.32 7.16 -15.72
CA GLU A 313 -56.31 8.15 -16.16
C GLU A 313 -55.89 8.66 -17.54
N ASP A 314 -56.36 7.97 -18.59
CA ASP A 314 -56.97 8.58 -19.78
C ASP A 314 -57.15 7.55 -20.90
N VAL A 315 -58.30 6.87 -20.90
CA VAL A 315 -58.93 6.39 -22.14
C VAL A 315 -60.37 6.93 -22.17
N ILE A 316 -60.50 8.21 -22.48
CA ILE A 316 -61.71 8.71 -23.14
C ILE A 316 -61.46 8.59 -24.64
N GLN A 317 -61.80 7.44 -25.21
CA GLN A 317 -62.07 7.33 -26.65
C GLN A 317 -63.58 7.20 -26.82
N GLY A 318 -64.15 8.17 -27.54
CA GLY A 318 -65.56 8.27 -27.79
C GLY A 318 -66.08 7.15 -28.68
N GLU A 319 -67.27 6.66 -28.34
CA GLU A 319 -68.14 5.98 -29.30
C GLU A 319 -69.40 6.83 -29.51
N ILE A 320 -69.50 7.30 -30.75
CA ILE A 320 -70.73 7.70 -31.39
C ILE A 320 -71.57 6.44 -31.54
N ILE A 321 -72.71 6.36 -30.86
CA ILE A 321 -73.83 5.52 -31.30
C ILE A 321 -75.05 6.41 -31.43
N ASN A 322 -75.40 6.64 -32.69
CA ASN A 322 -76.68 7.15 -33.14
C ASN A 322 -77.61 5.93 -33.18
N ASP A 323 -78.76 5.95 -32.49
CA ASP A 323 -79.99 5.38 -33.02
C ASP A 323 -81.23 5.86 -32.23
N LYS A 324 -82.30 5.98 -33.00
CA LYS A 324 -83.57 6.68 -32.77
C LYS A 324 -84.62 5.86 -31.99
N GLU A 325 -85.69 6.59 -31.61
CA GLU A 325 -87.10 6.15 -31.43
C GLU A 325 -87.35 5.29 -30.16
N GLU A 326 -88.39 5.46 -29.33
CA GLU A 326 -89.78 5.99 -29.35
C GLU A 326 -90.05 6.60 -27.94
N GLU A 327 -90.99 7.48 -27.61
CA GLU A 327 -92.42 7.63 -27.95
C GLU A 327 -92.88 9.05 -27.50
#